data_AF-A0A531JG65-F1
#
_entry.id   AF-A0A531JG65-F1
#
_cell.length_a   1.000
_cell.length_b   1.000
_cell.length_c   1.000
_cell.angle_alpha   90.00
_cell.angle_beta   90.00
_cell.angle_gamma   90.00
#
_symmetry.space_group_name_H-M   'P 1'
#
loop_
_entity.id
_entity.type
_entity.pdbx_description
1 polymer ?
#
loop_
_entity_poly.entity_id
_entity_poly.type
_entity_poly.pdbx_seq_one_letter_code
_entity_poly.pdbx_strand_id
1 'polypeptide(L)'
;LTFYALGQKASYFYMPGDLATATVQPGQRIRLGGLVEKGTIVRGQGATVAFSVTDKQKSVKISYTGILPDLFREEQGVITEGSFGPDGIFVADSVLAKHDERYMPKEVADGLKAKGVWQESKSE
;
A
#
# COMPACT_ATOMS: atom_id res chain seq x y z
N LEU A 1 32.02 -5.65 18.42
CA LEU A 1 30.80 -4.95 17.94
C LEU A 1 30.56 -5.40 16.50
N THR A 2 29.64 -6.34 16.31
CA THR A 2 29.37 -6.94 15.00
C THR A 2 28.25 -6.15 14.32
N PHE A 3 28.53 -5.51 13.19
CA PHE A 3 27.54 -4.78 12.42
C PHE A 3 26.57 -5.77 11.75
N TYR A 4 25.32 -5.78 12.19
CA TYR A 4 24.24 -6.44 11.46
C TYR A 4 23.98 -5.63 10.19
N ALA A 5 24.40 -6.16 9.04
CA ALA A 5 23.96 -5.65 7.75
C ALA A 5 22.46 -5.94 7.61
N LEU A 6 21.61 -4.94 7.92
CA LEU A 6 20.21 -4.98 7.52
C LEU A 6 20.18 -4.97 5.99
N GLY A 7 19.96 -6.15 5.40
CA GLY A 7 19.55 -6.29 4.02
C GLY A 7 18.16 -5.70 3.84
N GLN A 8 18.07 -4.37 3.79
CA GLN A 8 16.87 -3.69 3.33
C GLN A 8 16.72 -4.03 1.85
N LYS A 9 15.88 -5.03 1.55
CA LYS A 9 15.34 -5.20 0.20
C LYS A 9 14.64 -3.88 -0.13
N ALA A 10 15.29 -3.05 -0.95
CA ALA A 10 14.71 -1.82 -1.42
C ALA A 10 13.46 -2.19 -2.25
N SER A 11 12.27 -1.99 -1.69
CA SER A 11 11.04 -2.11 -2.46
C SER A 11 11.03 -0.99 -3.49
N TYR A 12 11.10 -1.34 -4.77
CA TYR A 12 11.12 -0.38 -5.87
C TYR A 12 9.74 0.26 -6.03
N PHE A 13 9.68 1.59 -6.07
CA PHE A 13 8.45 2.34 -6.29
C PHE A 13 8.25 2.60 -7.78
N TYR A 14 7.08 2.23 -8.30
CA TYR A 14 6.68 2.42 -9.69
C TYR A 14 5.32 3.12 -9.76
N MET A 15 5.12 3.92 -10.80
CA MET A 15 3.80 4.38 -11.20
C MET A 15 3.22 3.46 -12.29
N PRO A 16 1.87 3.41 -12.46
CA PRO A 16 1.23 2.68 -13.54
C PRO A 16 1.79 2.98 -14.93
N GLY A 17 2.14 4.25 -15.21
CA GLY A 17 2.82 4.66 -16.44
C GLY A 17 4.23 4.08 -16.61
N ASP A 18 5.01 4.01 -15.53
CA ASP A 18 6.38 3.48 -15.56
C ASP A 18 6.41 1.97 -15.77
N LEU A 19 5.38 1.25 -15.34
CA LEU A 19 5.29 -0.19 -15.53
C LEU A 19 5.18 -0.61 -17.00
N ALA A 20 4.76 0.29 -17.88
CA ALA A 20 4.73 0.01 -19.32
C ALA A 20 6.14 -0.04 -19.93
N THR A 21 7.12 0.64 -19.32
CA THR A 21 8.51 0.70 -19.80
C THR A 21 9.48 -0.05 -18.89
N ALA A 22 9.10 -0.30 -17.64
CA ALA A 22 9.88 -1.04 -16.68
C ALA A 22 9.77 -2.55 -16.92
N THR A 23 10.92 -3.23 -17.00
CA THR A 23 10.96 -4.69 -17.00
C THR A 23 10.93 -5.19 -15.56
N VAL A 24 9.74 -5.44 -15.03
CA VAL A 24 9.56 -6.05 -13.71
C VAL A 24 9.60 -7.57 -13.86
N GLN A 25 10.51 -8.23 -13.15
CA GLN A 25 10.54 -9.70 -13.17
C GLN A 25 9.31 -10.27 -12.43
N PRO A 26 8.68 -11.34 -12.93
CA PRO A 26 7.62 -12.04 -12.20
C PRO A 26 8.11 -12.45 -10.81
N GLY A 27 7.31 -12.17 -9.78
CA GLY A 27 7.68 -12.41 -8.37
C GLY A 27 8.59 -11.35 -7.73
N GLN A 28 9.03 -10.34 -8.47
CA GLN A 28 9.74 -9.19 -7.87
C GLN A 28 8.75 -8.34 -7.06
N ARG A 29 9.09 -8.13 -5.78
CA ARG A 29 8.32 -7.25 -4.90
C ARG A 29 8.52 -5.80 -5.33
N ILE A 30 7.41 -5.14 -5.66
CA ILE A 30 7.38 -3.72 -6.04
C ILE A 30 6.27 -3.01 -5.28
N ARG A 31 6.42 -1.69 -5.17
CA ARG A 31 5.42 -0.77 -4.66
C ARG A 31 4.84 0.01 -5.83
N LEU A 32 3.57 -0.22 -6.12
CA LEU A 32 2.84 0.50 -7.15
C LEU A 32 1.99 1.59 -6.50
N GLY A 33 2.35 2.84 -6.76
CA GLY A 33 1.62 4.00 -6.26
C GLY A 33 0.82 4.70 -7.35
N GLY A 34 -0.40 5.10 -7.04
CA GLY A 34 -1.25 5.85 -7.95
C GLY A 34 -2.58 6.23 -7.32
N LEU A 35 -3.57 6.52 -8.15
CA LEU A 35 -4.94 6.85 -7.77
C LEU A 35 -5.84 5.64 -8.03
N VAL A 36 -6.76 5.33 -7.12
CA VAL A 36 -7.77 4.29 -7.38
C VAL A 36 -8.72 4.78 -8.47
N GLU A 37 -8.87 4.02 -9.54
CA GLU A 37 -9.77 4.37 -10.64
C GLU A 37 -11.23 4.16 -10.24
N LYS A 38 -12.07 5.16 -10.51
CA LYS A 38 -13.49 5.14 -10.16
C LYS A 38 -14.26 4.11 -10.97
N GLY A 39 -15.18 3.41 -10.31
CA GLY A 39 -16.02 2.36 -10.87
C GLY A 39 -15.29 1.04 -11.08
N THR A 40 -14.03 0.91 -10.64
CA THR A 40 -13.21 -0.28 -10.91
C THR A 40 -13.09 -1.23 -9.72
N ILE A 41 -13.56 -0.82 -8.54
CA ILE A 41 -13.52 -1.65 -7.34
C ILE A 41 -14.56 -2.76 -7.48
N VAL A 42 -14.09 -3.98 -7.73
CA VAL A 42 -14.89 -5.20 -7.82
C VAL A 42 -14.57 -6.08 -6.62
N ARG A 43 -15.55 -6.27 -5.74
CA ARG A 43 -15.46 -7.22 -4.63
C ARG A 43 -15.81 -8.62 -5.15
N GLY A 44 -14.86 -9.53 -5.08
CA GLY A 44 -15.01 -10.92 -5.48
C GLY A 44 -15.58 -11.79 -4.36
N GLN A 45 -15.25 -13.08 -4.38
CA GLN A 45 -15.62 -14.01 -3.31
C GLN A 45 -14.72 -13.83 -2.08
N GLY A 46 -15.34 -13.82 -0.89
CA GLY A 46 -14.65 -13.69 0.38
C GLY A 46 -14.04 -12.29 0.59
N ALA A 47 -12.76 -12.24 0.95
CA ALA A 47 -12.00 -11.01 1.18
C ALA A 47 -11.22 -10.54 -0.07
N THR A 48 -11.52 -11.08 -1.25
CA THR A 48 -10.83 -10.73 -2.50
C THR A 48 -11.46 -9.47 -3.10
N VAL A 49 -10.64 -8.47 -3.40
CA VAL A 49 -11.05 -7.23 -4.06
C VAL A 49 -10.10 -6.94 -5.21
N ALA A 50 -10.65 -6.74 -6.40
CA ALA A 50 -9.93 -6.24 -7.55
C ALA A 50 -10.24 -4.75 -7.74
N PHE A 51 -9.23 -3.96 -8.09
CA PHE A 51 -9.40 -2.54 -8.39
C PHE A 51 -8.29 -2.09 -9.33
N SER A 52 -8.52 -1.02 -10.10
CA SER A 52 -7.50 -0.45 -10.96
C SER A 52 -6.83 0.74 -10.27
N VAL A 53 -5.52 0.85 -10.43
CA VAL A 53 -4.74 2.02 -10.01
C VAL A 53 -4.23 2.73 -11.25
N THR A 54 -4.49 4.03 -11.33
CA THR A 54 -4.16 4.89 -12.46
C THR A 54 -3.28 6.08 -12.05
N ASP A 55 -2.39 6.50 -12.94
CA ASP A 55 -1.65 7.77 -12.81
C ASP A 55 -2.24 8.91 -13.67
N LYS A 56 -3.44 8.68 -14.25
CA LYS A 56 -4.09 9.46 -15.33
C LYS A 56 -3.56 9.19 -16.74
N GLN A 57 -2.42 8.53 -16.91
CA GLN A 57 -1.93 8.11 -18.23
C GLN A 57 -2.17 6.63 -18.49
N LYS A 58 -1.88 5.77 -17.51
CA LYS A 58 -2.12 4.33 -17.58
C LYS A 58 -2.91 3.85 -16.38
N SER A 59 -3.52 2.69 -16.53
CA SER A 59 -4.23 1.98 -15.46
C SER A 59 -3.69 0.57 -15.35
N VAL A 60 -3.45 0.11 -14.12
CA VAL A 60 -2.98 -1.24 -13.80
C VAL A 60 -3.99 -1.91 -12.90
N LYS A 61 -4.39 -3.14 -13.25
CA LYS A 61 -5.30 -3.95 -12.45
C LYS A 61 -4.57 -4.58 -11.28
N ILE A 62 -5.05 -4.27 -10.07
CA ILE A 62 -4.61 -4.84 -8.81
C ILE A 62 -5.63 -5.89 -8.37
N SER A 63 -5.15 -7.03 -7.90
CA SER A 63 -5.92 -7.99 -7.10
C SER A 63 -5.37 -8.01 -5.69
N TYR A 64 -6.22 -7.78 -4.70
CA TYR A 64 -5.87 -7.79 -3.28
C TYR A 64 -6.78 -8.76 -2.54
N THR A 65 -6.21 -9.59 -1.66
CA THR A 65 -7.00 -10.47 -0.79
C THR A 65 -6.75 -10.09 0.65
N GLY A 66 -7.74 -9.48 1.30
CA GLY A 66 -7.62 -9.02 2.67
C GLY A 66 -8.60 -7.92 3.03
N ILE A 67 -8.34 -7.27 4.16
CA ILE A 67 -9.13 -6.17 4.66
C ILE A 67 -8.53 -4.88 4.13
N LEU A 68 -9.28 -4.16 3.28
CA LEU A 68 -8.89 -2.83 2.85
C LEU A 68 -9.05 -1.84 4.02
N PRO A 69 -8.15 -0.85 4.15
CA PRO A 69 -8.29 0.18 5.17
C PRO A 69 -9.57 0.98 4.93
N ASP A 70 -10.21 1.48 5.99
CA ASP A 70 -11.44 2.30 5.90
C ASP A 70 -11.30 3.55 5.02
N LEU A 71 -10.06 4.05 4.90
CA LEU A 71 -9.71 5.18 4.06
C LEU A 71 -9.55 4.82 2.58
N PHE A 72 -9.63 3.55 2.19
CA PHE A 72 -9.58 3.16 0.79
C PHE A 72 -10.85 3.58 0.05
N ARG A 73 -10.70 4.49 -0.91
CA ARG A 73 -11.79 5.02 -1.73
C ARG A 73 -11.35 5.24 -3.17
N GLU A 74 -12.33 5.30 -4.05
CA GLU A 74 -12.16 5.72 -5.44
C GLU A 74 -11.60 7.14 -5.52
N GLU A 75 -10.82 7.41 -6.57
CA GLU A 75 -10.19 8.72 -6.82
C GLU A 75 -9.16 9.14 -5.75
N GLN A 76 -8.79 8.23 -4.85
CA GLN A 76 -7.85 8.50 -3.76
C GLN A 76 -6.46 7.91 -4.02
N GLY A 77 -5.44 8.58 -3.50
CA GLY A 77 -4.05 8.12 -3.56
C GLY A 77 -3.80 6.88 -2.71
N VAL A 78 -3.31 5.83 -3.35
CA VAL A 78 -3.01 4.54 -2.73
C VAL A 78 -1.63 4.04 -3.14
N ILE A 79 -0.96 3.34 -2.23
CA ILE A 79 0.27 2.59 -2.50
C ILE A 79 -0.05 1.14 -2.26
N THR A 80 0.17 0.32 -3.28
CA THR A 80 -0.01 -1.13 -3.22
C THR A 80 1.37 -1.78 -3.25
N GLU A 81 1.63 -2.69 -2.31
CA GLU A 81 2.85 -3.50 -2.31
C GLU A 81 2.50 -4.92 -2.72
N GLY A 82 3.25 -5.46 -3.68
CA GLY A 82 2.93 -6.74 -4.28
C GLY A 82 3.91 -7.19 -5.35
N SER A 83 3.48 -8.12 -6.17
CA SER A 83 4.24 -8.62 -7.31
C SER A 83 3.32 -9.03 -8.44
N PHE A 84 3.82 -9.00 -9.67
CA PHE A 84 3.10 -9.57 -10.80
C PHE A 84 3.01 -11.09 -10.68
N GLY A 85 1.79 -11.60 -10.78
CA GLY A 85 1.52 -13.02 -10.95
C GLY A 85 1.88 -13.51 -12.36
N PRO A 86 1.87 -14.83 -12.58
CA PRO A 86 2.16 -15.43 -13.88
C PRO A 86 1.16 -14.99 -14.97
N ASP A 87 -0.05 -14.60 -14.57
CA ASP A 87 -1.13 -14.16 -15.46
C ASP A 87 -1.03 -12.67 -15.86
N GLY A 88 0.02 -11.96 -15.42
CA GLY A 88 0.21 -10.53 -15.67
C GLY A 88 -0.66 -9.60 -14.81
N ILE A 89 -1.45 -10.15 -13.88
CA ILE A 89 -2.19 -9.38 -12.88
C ILE A 89 -1.28 -9.04 -11.71
N PHE A 90 -1.34 -7.80 -11.23
CA PHE A 90 -0.61 -7.39 -10.04
C PHE A 90 -1.32 -7.91 -8.78
N VAL A 91 -0.67 -8.82 -8.06
CA VAL A 91 -1.20 -9.34 -6.79
C VAL A 91 -0.59 -8.52 -5.67
N ALA A 92 -1.42 -7.72 -5.02
CA ALA A 92 -1.04 -6.92 -3.85
C ALA A 92 -1.14 -7.76 -2.57
N ASP A 93 -0.10 -7.72 -1.74
CA ASP A 93 -0.10 -8.27 -0.39
C ASP A 93 -0.51 -7.22 0.64
N SER A 94 -0.31 -5.93 0.33
CA SER A 94 -0.62 -4.82 1.24
C SER A 94 -1.07 -3.58 0.48
N VAL A 95 -2.08 -2.90 1.03
CA VAL A 95 -2.65 -1.68 0.47
C VAL A 95 -2.58 -0.59 1.53
N LEU A 96 -1.83 0.47 1.23
CA LEU A 96 -1.66 1.63 2.10
C LEU A 96 -2.37 2.82 1.45
N ALA A 97 -3.41 3.32 2.11
CA ALA A 97 -4.05 4.58 1.70
C ALA A 97 -3.20 5.75 2.23
N LYS A 98 -2.83 6.69 1.35
CA LYS A 98 -1.92 7.80 1.69
C LYS A 98 -2.47 8.76 2.78
N HIS A 99 -3.75 8.64 3.12
CA HIS A 99 -4.41 9.44 4.15
C HIS A 99 -4.29 8.88 5.58
N ASP A 100 -3.58 7.76 5.76
CA ASP A 100 -3.33 7.20 7.08
C ASP A 100 -2.10 7.85 7.74
N GLU A 101 -2.25 9.10 8.19
CA GLU A 101 -1.29 9.78 9.08
C GLU A 101 -1.23 9.13 10.49
N ARG A 102 -1.91 7.99 10.70
CA ARG A 102 -1.95 7.23 11.96
C ARG A 102 -1.12 5.95 11.94
N TYR A 103 -0.18 5.77 11.00
CA TYR A 103 0.90 4.81 11.20
C TYR A 103 1.92 5.37 12.21
N MET A 104 1.52 5.41 13.47
CA MET A 104 2.39 5.64 14.61
C MET A 104 2.74 4.24 15.14
N PRO A 105 3.94 3.70 14.85
CA PRO A 105 4.34 2.39 15.33
C PRO A 105 4.13 2.32 16.84
N LYS A 106 3.72 1.18 17.38
CA LYS A 106 3.58 0.98 18.84
C LYS A 106 4.84 1.40 19.60
N GLU A 107 6.01 1.26 18.98
CA GLU A 107 7.30 1.73 19.49
C GLU A 107 7.34 3.24 19.79
N VAL A 108 6.63 4.07 19.01
CA VAL A 108 6.50 5.52 19.23
C VAL A 108 5.46 5.83 20.32
N ALA A 109 4.39 5.05 20.41
CA ALA A 109 3.37 5.20 21.44
C ALA A 109 3.90 4.86 22.84
N ASP A 110 4.68 3.79 22.98
CA ASP A 110 5.35 3.43 24.24
C ASP A 110 6.41 4.47 24.63
N GLY A 111 7.17 5.01 23.66
CA GLY A 111 8.15 6.07 23.90
C GLY A 111 7.55 7.40 24.38
N LEU A 112 6.31 7.72 23.98
CA LEU A 112 5.61 8.93 24.42
C LEU A 112 4.88 8.75 25.76
N LYS A 113 4.36 7.55 26.06
CA LYS A 113 3.84 7.21 27.40
C LYS A 113 4.95 7.27 28.46
N ALA A 114 6.16 6.81 28.14
CA ALA A 114 7.31 6.87 29.04
C ALA A 114 7.78 8.31 29.36
N LYS A 115 7.43 9.30 28.51
CA LYS A 115 7.85 10.70 28.66
C LYS A 115 6.78 11.63 29.27
N GLY A 116 5.61 11.10 29.66
CA GLY A 116 4.62 11.84 30.45
C GLY A 116 3.91 13.00 29.76
N VAL A 117 3.84 13.01 28.41
CA VAL A 117 3.22 14.11 27.63
C VAL A 117 1.91 13.65 26.97
N TRP A 118 1.01 13.04 27.73
CA TRP A 118 -0.38 12.79 27.30
C TRP A 118 -1.32 13.38 28.34
N GLN A 119 -1.92 14.53 28.03
CA GLN A 119 -3.13 15.00 28.70
C GLN A 119 -4.32 14.68 27.79
N GLU A 120 -5.13 13.75 28.27
CA GLU A 120 -6.45 13.44 27.73
C GLU A 120 -7.33 14.70 27.84
N SER A 121 -7.56 15.41 26.74
CA SER A 121 -8.60 16.43 26.71
C SER A 121 -9.95 15.70 26.66
N LYS A 122 -10.51 15.48 27.85
CA LYS A 122 -11.91 15.13 28.07
C LYS A 122 -12.81 16.03 27.22
N SER A 123 -13.71 15.40 26.48
CA SER A 123 -14.98 15.97 26.06
C SER A 123 -15.88 16.19 27.29
N GLU A 124 -16.34 17.43 27.48
CA GLU A 124 -17.58 17.79 28.17
C GLU A 124 -18.30 18.86 27.34
#